data_AF-A0A3M1HA95-F1
#
_entry.id   AF-A0A3M1HA95-F1
#
_cell.length_a   1.000
_cell.length_b   1.000
_cell.length_c   1.000
_cell.angle_alpha   90.00
_cell.angle_beta   90.00
_cell.angle_gamma   90.00
#
_symmetry.space_group_name_H-M   'P 1'
#
loop_
_entity.id
_entity.type
_entity.pdbx_description
1 polymer ?
#
loop_
_entity_poly.entity_id
_entity_poly.type
_entity_poly.pdbx_seq_one_letter_code
_entity_poly.pdbx_strand_id
1 'polypeptide(L)'
;MSQPDIIVVQLVSKANANLDDVFKVVNNFKGYNVAKVTDAVLLSFVEETSVSKEPLKFFIVRFMSDKIEVIYTVSEGESPSVRQLSVFSKVLPLIEQVAALYKLPISSLISLIDTSLQEFLTKFTKDMKDVIIDNDRLRERIKQLQAKERNLEMQIKSLTGKLYETNSKLSELRLKLRKYETPSDDALNDMLIEWIKEHNGTIDIAEFSRINHIPVPRIEEALNRLVERKYIKPL
;
A
#
# COMPACT_ATOMS: atom_id res chain seq x y z
N MET A 1 24.82 -2.74 -11.19
CA MET A 1 24.32 -1.86 -12.25
C MET A 1 24.47 -2.63 -13.55
N SER A 2 23.38 -2.89 -14.27
CA SER A 2 23.48 -3.53 -15.59
C SER A 2 24.15 -2.56 -16.57
N GLN A 3 24.89 -3.08 -17.55
CA GLN A 3 25.46 -2.23 -18.60
C GLN A 3 24.32 -1.74 -19.50
N PRO A 4 24.29 -0.44 -19.88
CA PRO A 4 23.25 0.08 -20.75
C PRO A 4 23.36 -0.55 -22.15
N ASP A 5 22.22 -0.86 -22.76
CA ASP A 5 22.18 -1.36 -24.12
C ASP A 5 22.56 -0.24 -25.10
N ILE A 6 23.40 -0.57 -26.09
CA ILE A 6 23.84 0.37 -27.13
C ILE A 6 23.10 0.02 -28.42
N ILE A 7 22.37 1.00 -28.97
CA ILE A 7 21.67 0.87 -30.24
C ILE A 7 22.36 1.75 -31.29
N VAL A 8 22.50 1.20 -32.50
CA VAL A 8 23.06 1.90 -33.65
C VAL A 8 21.99 2.01 -34.72
N VAL A 9 21.75 3.24 -35.19
CA VAL A 9 20.87 3.54 -36.30
C VAL A 9 21.69 4.16 -37.43
N GLN A 10 21.48 3.67 -38.65
CA GLN A 10 22.20 4.15 -39.83
C GLN A 10 21.24 4.84 -40.79
N LEU A 11 21.62 6.04 -41.21
CA LEU A 11 20.97 6.81 -42.26
C LEU A 11 21.88 6.77 -43.50
N VAL A 12 21.46 6.03 -44.52
CA VAL A 12 22.16 6.02 -45.82
C VAL A 12 22.11 7.44 -46.38
N SER A 13 23.27 8.01 -46.70
CA SER A 13 23.36 9.39 -47.20
C SER A 13 24.59 9.53 -48.09
N LYS A 14 24.67 10.58 -48.90
CA LYS A 14 25.90 10.84 -49.65
C LYS A 14 26.37 12.26 -49.38
N ALA A 15 27.59 12.40 -48.87
CA ALA A 15 28.20 13.69 -48.66
C ALA A 15 28.46 14.36 -50.02
N ASN A 16 27.98 15.59 -50.16
CA ASN A 16 28.24 16.46 -51.31
C ASN A 16 29.46 17.38 -51.06
N ALA A 17 29.92 17.46 -49.81
CA ALA A 17 31.00 18.32 -49.37
C ALA A 17 32.11 17.51 -48.66
N ASN A 18 33.25 18.14 -48.44
CA ASN A 18 34.35 17.55 -47.68
C ASN A 18 34.01 17.46 -46.19
N LEU A 19 34.56 16.46 -45.49
CA LEU A 19 34.38 16.29 -44.05
C LEU A 19 34.87 17.51 -43.23
N ASP A 20 35.77 18.32 -43.78
CA ASP A 20 36.19 19.59 -43.19
C ASP A 20 35.08 20.62 -43.09
N ASP A 21 34.21 20.70 -44.11
CA ASP A 21 33.09 21.63 -44.11
C ASP A 21 32.00 21.15 -43.16
N VAL A 22 31.79 19.83 -43.11
CA VAL A 22 30.93 19.21 -42.09
C VAL A 22 31.43 19.53 -40.69
N PHE A 23 32.73 19.38 -40.43
CA PHE A 23 33.32 19.69 -39.13
C PHE A 23 33.10 21.16 -38.73
N LYS A 24 33.30 22.11 -39.66
CA LYS A 24 33.07 23.54 -39.37
C LYS A 24 31.62 23.84 -38.97
N VAL A 25 30.64 23.23 -39.65
CA VAL A 25 29.23 23.41 -39.32
C VAL A 25 28.91 22.78 -37.96
N VAL A 26 29.33 21.53 -37.76
CA VAL A 26 29.03 20.77 -36.55
C VAL A 26 29.70 21.37 -35.30
N ASN A 27 30.89 21.95 -35.44
CA ASN A 27 31.61 22.59 -34.35
C ASN A 27 30.92 23.87 -33.82
N ASN A 28 29.96 24.43 -34.56
CA ASN A 28 29.17 25.57 -34.09
C ASN A 28 28.04 25.15 -33.13
N PHE A 29 27.76 23.85 -32.98
CA PHE A 29 26.70 23.39 -32.10
C PHE A 29 27.13 23.47 -30.63
N LYS A 30 26.49 24.35 -29.87
CA LYS A 30 26.76 24.52 -28.43
C LYS A 30 26.27 23.32 -27.62
N GLY A 31 27.06 22.91 -26.63
CA GLY A 31 26.71 21.82 -25.71
C GLY A 31 27.06 20.42 -26.21
N TYR A 32 27.72 20.32 -27.37
CA TYR A 32 28.17 19.07 -27.95
C TYR A 32 29.70 18.98 -27.93
N ASN A 33 30.22 17.77 -27.73
CA ASN A 33 31.64 17.48 -27.90
C ASN A 33 31.86 17.00 -29.34
N VAL A 34 32.62 17.76 -30.11
CA VAL A 34 32.88 17.50 -31.53
C VAL A 34 34.33 17.07 -31.72
N ALA A 35 34.55 15.99 -32.46
CA ALA A 35 35.87 15.48 -32.79
C ALA A 35 35.94 15.08 -34.27
N LYS A 36 37.09 15.30 -34.91
CA LYS A 36 37.36 14.84 -36.27
C LYS A 36 38.24 13.59 -36.22
N VAL A 37 37.80 12.54 -36.87
CA VAL A 37 38.54 11.29 -37.11
C VAL A 37 38.84 11.20 -38.61
N THR A 38 39.77 10.34 -39.00
CA THR A 38 40.26 10.19 -40.39
C THR A 38 39.13 10.01 -41.41
N ASP A 39 38.06 9.30 -41.03
CA ASP A 39 36.96 8.91 -41.91
C ASP A 39 35.60 9.52 -41.52
N ALA A 40 35.53 10.28 -40.42
CA ALA A 40 34.27 10.75 -39.89
C ALA A 40 34.39 12.00 -39.02
N VAL A 41 33.30 12.76 -38.94
CA VAL A 41 33.09 13.78 -37.90
C VAL A 41 32.18 13.19 -36.83
N LEU A 42 32.65 13.21 -35.59
CA LEU A 42 31.92 12.74 -34.42
C LEU A 42 31.34 13.93 -33.67
N LEU A 43 30.07 13.84 -33.33
CA LEU A 43 29.39 14.71 -32.39
C LEU A 43 28.85 13.85 -31.26
N SER A 44 29.11 14.22 -30.02
CA SER A 44 28.63 13.47 -28.86
C SER A 44 27.95 14.39 -27.86
N PHE A 45 26.91 13.85 -27.22
CA PHE A 45 26.14 14.52 -26.19
C PHE A 45 25.91 13.57 -25.02
N VAL A 46 26.30 14.01 -23.82
CA VAL A 46 26.11 13.25 -22.58
C VAL A 46 24.95 13.89 -21.83
N GLU A 47 23.87 13.14 -21.65
CA GLU A 47 22.67 13.56 -20.90
C GLU A 47 22.84 13.30 -19.41
N GLU A 48 23.45 12.17 -19.06
CA GLU A 48 23.55 11.73 -17.68
C GLU A 48 24.88 11.02 -17.43
N THR A 49 25.48 11.31 -16.28
CA THR A 49 26.71 10.70 -15.81
C THR A 49 26.48 9.98 -14.48
N SER A 50 27.15 8.87 -14.28
CA SER A 50 27.20 8.16 -13.01
C SER A 50 27.90 8.98 -11.93
N VAL A 51 27.80 8.53 -10.67
CA VAL A 51 28.52 9.11 -9.53
C VAL A 51 30.05 9.10 -9.76
N SER A 52 30.53 8.12 -10.52
CA SER A 52 31.94 7.97 -10.93
C SER A 52 32.32 8.81 -12.15
N LYS A 53 31.42 9.68 -12.64
CA LYS A 53 31.55 10.50 -13.86
C LYS A 53 31.59 9.73 -15.18
N GLU A 54 31.14 8.48 -15.19
CA GLU A 54 31.01 7.70 -16.43
C GLU A 54 29.70 8.05 -17.15
N PRO A 55 29.69 8.19 -18.48
CA PRO A 55 28.46 8.52 -19.21
C PRO A 55 27.50 7.32 -19.17
N LEU A 56 26.30 7.53 -18.62
CA LEU A 56 25.23 6.52 -18.56
C LEU A 56 24.24 6.70 -19.72
N LYS A 57 23.80 7.94 -19.92
CA LYS A 57 22.84 8.30 -20.96
C LYS A 57 23.50 9.25 -21.94
N PHE A 58 23.70 8.81 -23.17
CA PHE A 58 24.35 9.62 -24.19
C PHE A 58 23.87 9.24 -25.60
N PHE A 59 24.23 10.08 -26.56
CA PHE A 59 24.21 9.73 -27.98
C PHE A 59 25.41 10.31 -28.71
N ILE A 60 25.79 9.65 -29.80
CA ILE A 60 26.90 10.01 -30.69
C ILE A 60 26.35 10.00 -32.11
N VAL A 61 26.56 11.08 -32.84
CA VAL A 61 26.28 11.18 -34.27
C VAL A 61 27.62 11.14 -35.01
N ARG A 62 27.78 10.16 -35.88
CA ARG A 62 28.96 9.96 -36.73
C ARG A 62 28.60 10.28 -38.17
N PHE A 63 29.14 11.38 -38.68
CA PHE A 63 28.99 11.82 -40.05
C PHE A 63 30.12 11.24 -40.90
N MET A 64 29.81 10.31 -41.80
CA MET A 64 30.74 9.71 -42.77
C MET A 64 30.40 10.15 -44.19
N SER A 65 31.26 9.87 -45.17
CA SER A 65 31.00 10.23 -46.58
C SER A 65 29.75 9.58 -47.20
N ASP A 66 29.34 8.41 -46.70
CA ASP A 66 28.32 7.52 -47.29
C ASP A 66 27.15 7.19 -46.33
N LYS A 67 27.21 7.67 -45.09
CA LYS A 67 26.15 7.49 -44.10
C LYS A 67 26.30 8.43 -42.91
N ILE A 68 25.19 8.62 -42.21
CA ILE A 68 25.17 9.22 -40.87
C ILE A 68 24.76 8.11 -39.90
N GLU A 69 25.59 7.82 -38.91
CA GLU A 69 25.27 6.86 -37.86
C GLU A 69 24.90 7.59 -36.57
N VAL A 70 23.83 7.13 -35.91
CA VAL A 70 23.40 7.61 -34.60
C VAL A 70 23.50 6.45 -33.63
N ILE A 71 24.40 6.57 -32.68
CA ILE A 71 24.66 5.59 -31.62
C ILE A 71 24.11 6.17 -30.33
N TYR A 72 23.28 5.42 -29.60
CA TYR A 72 22.74 5.91 -28.33
C TYR A 72 22.56 4.79 -27.33
N THR A 73 22.54 5.16 -26.05
CA THR A 73 22.28 4.22 -24.96
C THR A 73 20.80 4.17 -24.58
N VAL A 74 20.34 2.99 -24.15
CA VAL A 74 19.04 2.77 -23.53
C VAL A 74 19.28 2.34 -22.08
N SER A 75 18.75 3.11 -21.13
CA SER A 75 18.87 2.81 -19.71
C SER A 75 17.92 1.69 -19.29
N GLU A 76 18.26 0.99 -18.20
CA GLU A 76 17.40 -0.06 -17.63
C GLU A 76 16.01 0.51 -17.26
N GLY A 77 14.95 -0.15 -17.75
CA GLY A 77 13.56 0.29 -17.58
C GLY A 77 13.06 1.33 -18.60
N GLU A 78 13.94 1.89 -19.45
CA GLU A 78 13.54 2.76 -20.54
C GLU A 78 13.09 1.94 -21.77
N SER A 79 12.05 2.40 -22.46
CA SER A 79 11.62 1.75 -23.69
C SER A 79 12.55 2.14 -24.85
N PRO A 80 13.09 1.18 -25.63
CA PRO A 80 13.93 1.48 -26.79
C PRO A 80 13.27 2.47 -27.77
N SER A 81 12.00 2.28 -28.13
CA SER A 81 11.30 3.16 -29.08
C SER A 81 11.07 4.58 -28.51
N VAL A 82 10.86 4.73 -27.19
CA VAL A 82 10.76 6.06 -26.54
C VAL A 82 12.12 6.74 -26.56
N ARG A 83 13.17 6.01 -26.23
CA ARG A 83 14.55 6.51 -26.26
C ARG A 83 14.94 6.94 -27.67
N GLN A 84 14.62 6.13 -28.67
CA GLN A 84 14.86 6.43 -30.08
C GLN A 84 14.17 7.72 -30.53
N LEU A 85 12.88 7.91 -30.20
CA LEU A 85 12.15 9.15 -30.50
C LEU A 85 12.76 10.37 -29.78
N SER A 86 13.18 10.21 -28.53
CA SER A 86 13.87 11.25 -27.76
C SER A 86 15.22 11.64 -28.36
N VAL A 87 15.98 10.66 -28.87
CA VAL A 87 17.25 10.91 -29.56
C VAL A 87 16.98 11.59 -30.90
N PHE A 88 16.01 11.12 -31.70
CA PHE A 88 15.69 11.76 -32.98
C PHE A 88 15.16 13.18 -32.85
N SER A 89 14.40 13.51 -31.81
CA SER A 89 13.97 14.90 -31.60
C SER A 89 15.15 15.86 -31.38
N LYS A 90 16.29 15.35 -30.87
CA LYS A 90 17.53 16.11 -30.72
C LYS A 90 18.43 16.05 -31.96
N VAL A 91 18.46 14.91 -32.64
CA VAL A 91 19.34 14.69 -33.80
C VAL A 91 18.77 15.27 -35.09
N LEU A 92 17.46 15.30 -35.29
CA LEU A 92 16.82 15.86 -36.49
C LEU A 92 17.21 17.33 -36.75
N PRO A 93 17.20 18.24 -35.75
CA PRO A 93 17.70 19.60 -35.92
C PRO A 93 19.19 19.68 -36.28
N LEU A 94 20.00 18.71 -35.88
CA LEU A 94 21.42 18.63 -36.26
C LEU A 94 21.55 18.20 -37.73
N ILE A 95 20.75 17.20 -38.13
CA ILE A 95 20.68 16.72 -39.51
C ILE A 95 20.22 17.83 -40.45
N GLU A 96 19.21 18.61 -40.06
CA GLU A 96 18.71 19.75 -40.84
C GLU A 96 19.82 20.78 -41.13
N GLN A 97 20.65 21.10 -40.13
CA GLN A 97 21.75 22.07 -40.29
C GLN A 97 22.86 21.58 -41.21
N VAL A 98 23.04 20.26 -41.34
CA VAL A 98 24.01 19.66 -42.29
C VAL A 98 23.35 19.18 -43.60
N ALA A 99 22.04 19.38 -43.76
CA ALA A 99 21.30 18.86 -44.91
C ALA A 99 21.78 19.45 -46.25
N ALA A 100 22.34 20.67 -46.25
CA ALA A 100 22.97 21.25 -47.44
C ALA A 100 24.24 20.49 -47.88
N LEU A 101 24.95 19.85 -46.93
CA LEU A 101 26.19 19.12 -47.17
C LEU A 101 25.96 17.64 -47.49
N TYR A 102 24.76 17.12 -47.24
CA TYR A 102 24.40 15.71 -47.41
C TYR A 102 23.17 15.53 -48.29
N LYS A 103 23.26 14.64 -49.28
CA LYS A 103 22.09 14.15 -49.99
C LYS A 103 21.41 13.07 -49.15
N LEU A 104 20.39 13.46 -48.40
CA LEU A 104 19.60 12.58 -47.53
C LEU A 104 18.32 12.11 -48.24
N PRO A 105 18.06 10.80 -48.32
CA PRO A 105 16.77 10.28 -48.76
C PRO A 105 15.73 10.51 -47.66
N ILE A 106 14.83 11.47 -47.90
CA ILE A 106 13.73 11.82 -46.97
C ILE A 106 12.88 10.58 -46.64
N SER A 107 12.70 9.67 -47.60
CA SER A 107 11.94 8.42 -47.40
C SER A 107 12.51 7.54 -46.29
N SER A 108 13.83 7.43 -46.17
CA SER A 108 14.48 6.63 -45.12
C SER A 108 14.27 7.24 -43.74
N LEU A 109 14.36 8.57 -43.64
CA LEU A 109 14.08 9.29 -42.39
C LEU A 109 12.62 9.12 -41.95
N ILE A 110 11.68 9.28 -42.89
CA ILE A 110 10.24 9.10 -42.61
C ILE A 110 9.96 7.67 -42.16
N SER A 111 10.49 6.67 -42.87
CA SER A 111 10.27 5.25 -42.52
C SER A 111 10.78 4.90 -41.12
N LEU A 112 11.93 5.46 -40.74
CA LEU A 112 12.54 5.24 -39.44
C LEU A 112 11.71 5.86 -38.29
N ILE A 113 11.25 7.11 -38.50
CA ILE A 113 10.40 7.81 -37.54
C ILE A 113 9.05 7.09 -37.43
N ASP A 114 8.44 6.71 -38.55
CA ASP A 114 7.16 6.00 -38.57
C ASP A 114 7.26 4.66 -37.84
N THR A 115 8.31 3.86 -38.09
CA THR A 115 8.55 2.60 -37.35
C THR A 115 8.64 2.85 -35.84
N SER A 116 9.42 3.85 -35.43
CA SER A 116 9.59 4.20 -34.02
C SER A 116 8.27 4.66 -33.38
N LEU A 117 7.45 5.41 -34.12
CA LEU A 117 6.13 5.87 -33.69
C LEU A 117 5.13 4.71 -33.58
N GLN A 118 5.11 3.80 -34.54
CA GLN A 118 4.22 2.62 -34.52
C GLN A 118 4.54 1.71 -33.34
N GLU A 119 5.81 1.45 -33.07
CA GLU A 119 6.23 0.68 -31.90
C GLU A 119 5.83 1.38 -30.59
N PHE A 120 6.09 2.69 -30.50
CA PHE A 120 5.69 3.49 -29.35
C PHE A 120 4.17 3.44 -29.14
N LEU A 121 3.37 3.67 -30.18
CA LEU A 121 1.91 3.64 -30.10
C LEU A 121 1.40 2.26 -29.71
N THR A 122 1.99 1.20 -30.23
CA THR A 122 1.62 -0.18 -29.89
C THR A 122 1.86 -0.46 -28.42
N LYS A 123 3.06 -0.12 -27.92
CA LYS A 123 3.41 -0.31 -26.51
C LYS A 123 2.56 0.58 -25.60
N PHE A 124 2.43 1.86 -25.93
CA PHE A 124 1.62 2.80 -25.16
C PHE A 124 0.15 2.36 -25.08
N THR A 125 -0.42 1.89 -26.20
CA THR A 125 -1.79 1.36 -26.24
C THR A 125 -1.94 0.13 -25.35
N LYS A 126 -0.94 -0.76 -25.33
CA LYS A 126 -0.93 -1.94 -24.45
C LYS A 126 -0.87 -1.52 -22.97
N ASP A 127 0.09 -0.67 -22.61
CA ASP A 127 0.28 -0.21 -21.23
C ASP A 127 -0.97 0.52 -20.72
N MET A 128 -1.60 1.35 -21.57
CA MET A 128 -2.87 2.01 -21.24
C MET A 128 -4.02 1.03 -21.04
N LYS A 129 -4.12 -0.04 -21.85
CA LYS A 129 -5.13 -1.08 -21.65
C LYS A 129 -4.94 -1.80 -20.32
N ASP A 130 -3.70 -2.14 -19.98
CA ASP A 130 -3.37 -2.81 -18.72
C ASP A 130 -3.73 -1.92 -17.52
N VAL A 131 -3.38 -0.62 -17.59
CA VAL A 131 -3.77 0.37 -16.56
C VAL A 131 -5.28 0.48 -16.41
N ILE A 132 -6.04 0.49 -17.50
CA ILE A 132 -7.51 0.55 -17.45
C ILE A 132 -8.08 -0.71 -16.79
N ILE A 133 -7.60 -1.90 -17.19
CA ILE A 133 -8.02 -3.18 -16.61
C ILE A 133 -7.75 -3.22 -15.11
N ASP A 134 -6.56 -2.79 -14.69
CA ASP A 134 -6.21 -2.77 -13.27
C ASP A 134 -7.02 -1.73 -12.49
N ASN A 135 -7.34 -0.58 -13.09
CA ASN A 135 -8.24 0.40 -12.47
C ASN A 135 -9.64 -0.19 -12.22
N ASP A 136 -10.19 -0.89 -13.21
CA ASP A 136 -11.50 -1.53 -13.10
C ASP A 136 -11.50 -2.63 -12.03
N ARG A 137 -10.43 -3.44 -11.97
CA ARG A 137 -10.24 -4.45 -10.90
C ARG A 137 -10.19 -3.80 -9.52
N LEU A 138 -9.44 -2.71 -9.37
CA LEU A 138 -9.34 -1.98 -8.10
C LEU A 138 -10.68 -1.39 -7.68
N ARG A 139 -11.45 -0.80 -8.62
CA ARG A 139 -12.79 -0.28 -8.36
C ARG A 139 -13.74 -1.38 -7.87
N GLU A 140 -13.69 -2.55 -8.51
CA GLU A 140 -14.51 -3.69 -8.09
C GLU A 140 -14.09 -4.19 -6.70
N ARG A 141 -12.78 -4.24 -6.42
CA ARG A 141 -12.27 -4.62 -5.10
C ARG A 141 -12.71 -3.64 -4.01
N ILE A 142 -12.70 -2.33 -4.30
CA ILE A 142 -13.20 -1.30 -3.38
C ILE A 142 -14.68 -1.54 -3.06
N LYS A 143 -15.52 -1.77 -4.07
CA LYS A 143 -16.95 -2.08 -3.86
C LYS A 143 -17.15 -3.32 -2.98
N GLN A 144 -16.39 -4.39 -3.23
CA GLN A 144 -16.46 -5.61 -2.42
C GLN A 144 -16.05 -5.37 -0.97
N LEU A 145 -14.99 -4.58 -0.74
CA LEU A 145 -14.52 -4.25 0.60
C LEU A 145 -15.54 -3.38 1.35
N GLN A 146 -16.12 -2.37 0.69
CA GLN A 146 -17.18 -1.55 1.27
C GLN A 146 -18.43 -2.37 1.62
N ALA A 147 -18.81 -3.35 0.79
CA ALA A 147 -19.92 -4.25 1.10
C ALA A 147 -19.62 -5.13 2.32
N LYS A 148 -18.38 -5.64 2.44
CA LYS A 148 -17.93 -6.40 3.61
C LYS A 148 -17.91 -5.55 4.87
N GLU A 149 -17.42 -4.32 4.79
CA GLU A 149 -17.39 -3.36 5.89
C GLU A 149 -18.80 -3.12 6.43
N ARG A 150 -19.75 -2.79 5.57
CA ARG A 150 -21.17 -2.61 5.97
C ARG A 150 -21.75 -3.86 6.62
N ASN A 151 -21.42 -5.06 6.11
CA ASN A 151 -21.88 -6.31 6.70
C ASN A 151 -21.28 -6.50 8.10
N LEU A 152 -19.98 -6.26 8.27
CA LEU A 152 -19.31 -6.33 9.58
C LEU A 152 -19.89 -5.32 10.56
N GLU A 153 -20.17 -4.09 10.13
CA GLU A 153 -20.83 -3.08 10.97
C GLU A 153 -22.21 -3.54 11.45
N MET A 154 -23.02 -4.14 10.56
CA MET A 154 -24.31 -4.71 10.93
C MET A 154 -24.16 -5.87 11.93
N GLN A 155 -23.18 -6.75 11.72
CA GLN A 155 -22.90 -7.86 12.65
C GLN A 155 -22.46 -7.34 14.02
N ILE A 156 -21.58 -6.34 14.08
CA ILE A 156 -21.16 -5.70 15.32
C ILE A 156 -22.36 -5.11 16.06
N LYS A 157 -23.23 -4.38 15.38
CA LYS A 157 -24.45 -3.82 15.99
C LYS A 157 -25.36 -4.92 16.54
N SER A 158 -25.58 -5.99 15.78
CA SER A 158 -26.39 -7.13 16.21
C SER A 158 -25.81 -7.85 17.42
N LEU A 159 -24.52 -8.16 17.40
CA LEU A 159 -23.83 -8.82 18.51
C LEU A 159 -23.81 -7.94 19.76
N THR A 160 -23.61 -6.63 19.61
CA THR A 160 -23.66 -5.67 20.71
C THR A 160 -25.05 -5.68 21.36
N GLY A 161 -26.13 -5.67 20.56
CA GLY A 161 -27.50 -5.81 21.07
C GLY A 161 -27.72 -7.10 21.87
N LYS A 162 -27.32 -8.25 21.30
CA LYS A 162 -27.41 -9.56 21.98
C LYS A 162 -26.62 -9.60 23.29
N LEU A 163 -25.46 -8.95 23.32
CA LEU A 163 -24.62 -8.85 24.52
C LEU A 163 -25.35 -8.08 25.63
N TYR A 164 -25.93 -6.91 25.30
CA TYR A 164 -26.73 -6.14 26.25
C TYR A 164 -27.93 -6.94 26.80
N GLU A 165 -28.69 -7.61 25.93
CA GLU A 165 -29.82 -8.46 26.34
C GLU A 165 -29.37 -9.59 27.27
N THR A 166 -28.27 -10.26 26.93
CA THR A 166 -27.73 -11.37 27.73
C THR A 166 -27.24 -10.89 29.09
N ASN A 167 -26.56 -9.74 29.13
CA ASN A 167 -26.13 -9.13 30.39
C ASN A 167 -27.31 -8.70 31.27
N SER A 168 -28.38 -8.17 30.67
CA SER A 168 -29.60 -7.84 31.39
C SER A 168 -30.23 -9.09 32.03
N LYS A 169 -30.41 -10.16 31.24
CA LYS A 169 -30.93 -11.44 31.73
C LYS A 169 -30.06 -12.04 32.82
N LEU A 170 -28.75 -11.97 32.67
CA LEU A 170 -27.79 -12.46 33.66
C LEU A 170 -27.89 -11.66 34.97
N SER A 171 -28.04 -10.33 34.89
CA SER A 171 -28.27 -9.49 36.07
C SER A 171 -29.58 -9.86 36.78
N GLU A 172 -30.68 -10.03 36.03
CA GLU A 172 -31.95 -10.48 36.58
C GLU A 172 -31.87 -11.85 37.25
N LEU A 173 -31.20 -12.81 36.61
CA LEU A 173 -30.98 -14.14 37.17
C LEU A 173 -30.11 -14.10 38.42
N ARG A 174 -29.07 -13.27 38.46
CA ARG A 174 -28.27 -13.06 39.67
C ARG A 174 -29.09 -12.47 40.81
N LEU A 175 -29.97 -11.51 40.52
CA LEU A 175 -30.90 -10.96 41.51
C LEU A 175 -31.88 -12.01 42.03
N LYS A 176 -32.43 -12.85 41.14
CA LYS A 176 -33.28 -13.99 41.54
C LYS A 176 -32.50 -15.00 42.38
N LEU A 177 -31.29 -15.37 41.96
CA LEU A 177 -30.43 -16.31 42.69
C LEU A 177 -30.13 -15.80 44.10
N ARG A 178 -29.75 -14.52 44.26
CA ARG A 178 -29.54 -13.91 45.58
C ARG A 178 -30.77 -14.01 46.48
N LYS A 179 -31.99 -13.91 45.93
CA LYS A 179 -33.24 -14.09 46.69
C LYS A 179 -33.45 -15.54 47.15
N TYR A 180 -32.99 -16.53 46.39
CA TYR A 180 -33.11 -17.95 46.73
C TYR A 180 -31.96 -18.48 47.58
N GLU A 181 -30.75 -17.92 47.44
CA GLU A 181 -29.57 -18.27 48.24
C GLU A 181 -29.66 -17.75 49.68
N THR A 182 -30.54 -16.78 49.95
CA THR A 182 -30.79 -16.42 51.34
C THR A 182 -31.74 -17.45 51.94
N PRO A 183 -31.37 -18.14 53.04
CA PRO A 183 -32.21 -19.16 53.64
C PRO A 183 -33.61 -18.60 53.92
N SER A 184 -34.65 -19.42 53.72
CA SER A 184 -36.00 -19.04 54.12
C SER A 184 -36.00 -18.71 55.60
N ASP A 185 -36.89 -17.83 56.03
CA ASP A 185 -36.95 -17.44 57.44
C ASP A 185 -37.20 -18.65 58.35
N ASP A 186 -37.91 -19.66 57.87
CA ASP A 186 -38.11 -20.92 58.59
C ASP A 186 -36.81 -21.74 58.71
N ALA A 187 -36.03 -21.87 57.62
CA ALA A 187 -34.74 -22.55 57.67
C ALA A 187 -33.72 -21.80 58.55
N LEU A 188 -33.73 -20.46 58.51
CA LEU A 188 -32.90 -19.64 59.41
C LEU A 188 -33.29 -19.85 60.87
N ASN A 189 -34.59 -19.91 61.17
CA ASN A 189 -35.07 -20.17 62.52
C ASN A 189 -34.64 -21.56 63.01
N ASP A 190 -34.76 -22.59 62.18
CA ASP A 190 -34.32 -23.95 62.52
C ASP A 190 -32.82 -24.00 62.79
N MET A 191 -32.01 -23.37 61.93
CA MET A 191 -30.55 -23.27 62.11
C MET A 191 -30.17 -22.52 63.38
N LEU A 192 -30.88 -21.43 63.73
CA LEU A 192 -30.64 -20.68 64.97
C LEU A 192 -31.01 -21.50 66.20
N ILE A 193 -32.13 -22.23 66.16
CA ILE A 193 -32.55 -23.10 67.26
C ILE A 193 -31.54 -24.24 67.47
N GLU A 194 -31.07 -24.87 66.39
CA GLU A 194 -30.05 -25.92 66.45
C GLU A 194 -28.75 -25.39 67.04
N TRP A 195 -28.27 -24.24 66.56
CA TRP A 195 -27.08 -23.59 67.09
C TRP A 195 -27.17 -23.28 68.58
N ILE A 196 -28.29 -22.70 69.03
CA ILE A 196 -28.52 -22.34 70.43
C ILE A 196 -28.57 -23.60 71.31
N LYS A 197 -29.12 -24.72 70.81
CA LYS A 197 -29.10 -26.00 71.53
C LYS A 197 -27.68 -26.54 71.68
N GLU A 198 -26.85 -26.45 70.64
CA GLU A 198 -25.46 -26.94 70.67
C GLU A 198 -24.54 -26.07 71.54
N HIS A 199 -24.82 -24.77 71.64
CA HIS A 199 -23.99 -23.79 72.36
C HIS A 199 -24.58 -23.39 73.72
N ASN A 200 -25.25 -24.34 74.39
CA ASN A 200 -25.78 -24.20 75.76
C ASN A 200 -26.67 -22.98 76.00
N GLY A 201 -27.50 -22.61 75.03
CA GLY A 201 -28.44 -21.50 75.15
C GLY A 201 -27.84 -20.13 74.84
N THR A 202 -26.58 -20.06 74.40
CA THR A 202 -25.91 -18.81 74.03
C THR A 202 -25.67 -18.74 72.52
N ILE A 203 -25.75 -17.54 71.96
CA ILE A 203 -25.44 -17.30 70.55
C ILE A 203 -24.54 -16.08 70.41
N ASP A 204 -23.36 -16.30 69.83
CA ASP A 204 -22.53 -15.22 69.31
C ASP A 204 -23.00 -14.93 67.87
N ILE A 205 -23.66 -13.78 67.70
CA ILE A 205 -24.23 -13.36 66.42
C ILE A 205 -23.13 -13.15 65.36
N ALA A 206 -21.94 -12.68 65.76
CA ALA A 206 -20.84 -12.45 64.84
C ALA A 206 -20.23 -13.77 64.37
N GLU A 207 -20.11 -14.75 65.28
CA GLU A 207 -19.63 -16.09 64.93
C GLU A 207 -20.62 -16.84 64.03
N PHE A 208 -21.91 -16.82 64.37
CA PHE A 208 -22.97 -17.44 63.58
C PHE A 208 -23.09 -16.80 62.19
N SER A 209 -23.00 -15.47 62.11
CA SER A 209 -23.00 -14.71 60.85
C SER A 209 -21.85 -15.10 59.94
N ARG A 210 -20.65 -15.29 60.51
CA ARG A 210 -19.45 -15.68 59.76
C ARG A 210 -19.53 -17.11 59.21
N ILE A 211 -20.03 -18.05 60.01
CA ILE A 211 -20.08 -19.47 59.65
C ILE A 211 -21.18 -19.74 58.61
N ASN A 212 -22.34 -19.10 58.75
CA ASN A 212 -23.48 -19.33 57.88
C ASN A 212 -23.62 -18.30 56.75
N HIS A 213 -22.73 -17.30 56.70
CA HIS A 213 -22.73 -16.20 55.72
C HIS A 213 -24.03 -15.39 55.68
N ILE A 214 -24.70 -15.25 56.83
CA ILE A 214 -25.97 -14.53 56.96
C ILE A 214 -25.70 -13.16 57.59
N PRO A 215 -26.16 -12.03 57.01
CA PRO A 215 -25.94 -10.72 57.59
C PRO A 215 -26.49 -10.60 59.02
N VAL A 216 -25.69 -10.03 59.93
CA VAL A 216 -26.03 -9.79 61.34
C VAL A 216 -27.43 -9.18 61.55
N PRO A 217 -27.85 -8.13 60.82
CA PRO A 217 -29.18 -7.54 61.02
C PRO A 217 -30.33 -8.53 60.82
N ARG A 218 -30.17 -9.47 59.88
CA ARG A 218 -31.21 -10.49 59.60
C ARG A 218 -31.26 -11.56 60.69
N ILE A 219 -30.11 -11.89 61.29
CA ILE A 219 -30.04 -12.81 62.42
C ILE A 219 -30.72 -12.19 63.64
N GLU A 220 -30.48 -10.91 63.91
CA GLU A 220 -31.14 -10.17 64.99
C GLU A 220 -32.66 -10.11 64.81
N GLU A 221 -33.14 -9.79 63.60
CA GLU A 221 -34.58 -9.82 63.28
C GLU A 221 -35.19 -11.23 63.45
N ALA A 222 -34.47 -12.29 63.07
CA ALA A 222 -34.93 -13.67 63.27
C ALA A 222 -34.98 -14.06 64.75
N LEU A 223 -33.95 -13.71 65.53
CA LEU A 223 -33.91 -13.92 66.98
C LEU A 223 -35.03 -13.18 67.71
N ASN A 224 -35.28 -11.92 67.35
CA ASN A 224 -36.39 -11.14 67.91
C ASN A 224 -37.74 -11.83 67.64
N ARG A 225 -37.95 -12.35 66.43
CA ARG A 225 -39.15 -13.13 66.09
C ARG A 225 -39.27 -14.43 66.89
N LEU A 226 -38.17 -15.13 67.14
CA LEU A 226 -38.16 -16.35 67.97
C LEU A 226 -38.47 -16.05 69.45
N VAL A 227 -38.00 -14.90 69.95
CA VAL A 227 -38.31 -14.40 71.30
C VAL A 227 -39.78 -14.03 71.43
N GLU A 228 -40.32 -13.27 70.46
CA GLU A 228 -41.75 -12.90 70.42
C GLU A 228 -42.67 -14.14 70.38
N ARG A 229 -42.27 -15.15 69.61
CA ARG A 229 -43.00 -16.43 69.49
C ARG A 229 -42.78 -17.37 70.69
N LYS A 230 -42.04 -16.94 71.72
CA LYS A 230 -41.73 -17.67 72.96
C LYS A 230 -40.93 -18.98 72.78
N TYR A 231 -40.24 -19.14 71.65
CA TYR A 231 -39.35 -20.28 71.43
C TYR A 231 -38.03 -20.14 72.20
N ILE A 232 -37.62 -18.90 72.48
CA ILE A 232 -36.41 -18.56 73.23
C ILE A 232 -36.78 -17.51 74.29
N LYS A 233 -36.16 -17.56 75.46
CA LYS A 233 -36.32 -16.51 76.49
C LYS A 233 -35.19 -15.48 76.32
N PRO A 234 -35.50 -14.17 76.35
CA PRO A 234 -34.44 -13.17 76.43
C PRO A 234 -33.74 -13.33 77.78
N LEU A 235 -32.41 -13.33 77.75
CA LEU A 235 -31.55 -13.26 78.94
C LEU A 235 -31.58 -11.85 79.52
#